data_AF-A0A1E4ZIA4-F1
#
_entry.id   AF-A0A1E4ZIA4-F1
#
_cell.length_a   1.000
_cell.length_b   1.000
_cell.length_c   1.000
_cell.angle_alpha   90.00
_cell.angle_beta   90.00
_cell.angle_gamma   90.00
#
_symmetry.space_group_name_H-M   'P 1'
#
loop_
_entity.id
_entity.type
_entity.pdbx_description
1 polymer ?
#
loop_
_entity_poly.entity_id
_entity_poly.type
_entity_poly.pdbx_seq_one_letter_code
_entity_poly.pdbx_strand_id
1 'polypeptide(L)'
;MLDCHKKGFTLIELLITLTILAIVLGTAAPLLVNTRNSYTTKIFIKKLNTLLNHVQNSALTLHKTYRITLDFHDYKVLLENRNSNNWVKVIHFFRKDFKIPRIFLLNEEKIDLRETYFIINVSPDGIYTPITLPLLIKNIPHDLIVDPKKESPITLSKEILPTHYDNFDPPKNFLNSPTKEPVK
;
A
#
# COMPACT_ATOMS: atom_id res chain seq x y z
N MET A 1 -29.19 -61.04 8.02
CA MET A 1 -27.85 -60.72 8.56
C MET A 1 -27.15 -59.95 7.45
N LEU A 2 -27.02 -58.63 7.57
CA LEU A 2 -26.51 -57.76 6.51
C LEU A 2 -24.97 -57.76 6.59
N ASP A 3 -24.33 -58.49 5.67
CA ASP A 3 -22.88 -58.51 5.53
C ASP A 3 -22.39 -57.13 5.07
N CYS A 4 -21.86 -56.36 6.02
CA CYS A 4 -21.17 -55.12 5.77
C CYS A 4 -19.79 -55.44 5.17
N HIS A 5 -19.72 -55.62 3.85
CA HIS A 5 -18.46 -55.70 3.13
C HIS A 5 -17.69 -54.38 3.30
N LYS A 6 -16.71 -54.37 4.22
CA LYS A 6 -15.73 -53.29 4.34
C LYS A 6 -14.77 -53.37 3.14
N LYS A 7 -15.11 -52.72 2.04
CA LYS A 7 -14.18 -52.52 0.92
C LYS A 7 -13.09 -51.55 1.37
N GLY A 8 -11.90 -52.08 1.61
CA GLY A 8 -10.71 -51.30 1.90
C GLY A 8 -10.24 -50.53 0.67
N PHE A 9 -9.61 -49.38 0.91
CA PHE A 9 -8.98 -48.58 -0.15
C PHE A 9 -7.83 -49.36 -0.77
N THR A 10 -7.78 -49.45 -2.10
CA THR A 10 -6.65 -50.11 -2.76
C THR A 10 -5.42 -49.20 -2.74
N LEU A 11 -4.22 -49.79 -2.78
CA LEU A 11 -2.96 -49.02 -2.76
C LEU A 11 -2.87 -48.06 -3.96
N ILE A 12 -3.35 -48.47 -5.14
CA ILE A 12 -3.37 -47.63 -6.33
C ILE A 12 -4.34 -46.46 -6.18
N GLU A 13 -5.51 -46.69 -5.58
CA GLU A 13 -6.51 -45.64 -5.31
C GLU A 13 -5.96 -44.61 -4.33
N LEU A 14 -5.22 -45.05 -3.31
CA LEU A 14 -4.54 -44.14 -2.37
C LEU A 14 -3.50 -43.27 -3.10
N LEU A 15 -2.71 -43.86 -3.99
CA LEU A 15 -1.70 -43.12 -4.73
C LEU A 15 -2.33 -42.09 -5.69
N ILE A 16 -3.43 -42.45 -6.36
CA ILE A 16 -4.18 -41.53 -7.23
C ILE A 16 -4.78 -40.39 -6.42
N THR A 17 -5.41 -40.68 -5.27
CA THR A 17 -6.00 -39.64 -4.42
C THR A 17 -4.96 -38.67 -3.84
N LEU A 18 -3.81 -39.17 -3.40
CA LEU A 18 -2.69 -38.32 -2.98
C LEU A 18 -2.16 -37.45 -4.11
N THR A 19 -2.08 -37.99 -5.34
CA THR A 19 -1.65 -37.24 -6.52
C THR A 19 -2.62 -36.11 -6.85
N ILE A 20 -3.93 -36.40 -6.87
CA ILE A 20 -4.97 -35.38 -7.09
C ILE A 20 -4.91 -34.33 -5.98
N LEU A 21 -4.78 -34.74 -4.72
CA LEU A 21 -4.66 -33.82 -3.59
C LEU A 21 -3.44 -32.91 -3.73
N ALA A 22 -2.30 -33.44 -4.15
CA ALA A 22 -1.09 -32.65 -4.39
C ALA A 22 -1.30 -31.59 -5.49
N ILE A 23 -1.98 -31.94 -6.58
CA ILE A 23 -2.32 -31.01 -7.67
C ILE A 23 -3.27 -29.91 -7.17
N VAL A 24 -4.30 -30.27 -6.39
CA VAL A 24 -5.26 -29.32 -5.82
C VAL A 24 -4.56 -28.37 -4.84
N LEU A 25 -3.71 -28.88 -3.95
CA LEU A 25 -2.97 -28.05 -3.01
C LEU A 25 -1.96 -27.14 -3.72
N GLY A 26 -1.26 -27.65 -4.74
CA GLY A 26 -0.32 -26.88 -5.55
C GLY A 26 -0.99 -25.71 -6.28
N THR A 27 -2.23 -25.88 -6.74
CA THR A 27 -3.01 -24.82 -7.41
C THR A 27 -3.72 -23.87 -6.44
N ALA A 28 -4.12 -24.33 -5.26
CA ALA A 28 -4.80 -23.50 -4.25
C ALA A 28 -3.85 -22.56 -3.48
N ALA A 29 -2.58 -22.94 -3.32
CA ALA A 29 -1.59 -22.15 -2.58
C ALA A 29 -1.46 -20.67 -3.04
N PRO A 30 -1.26 -20.36 -4.34
CA PRO A 30 -1.15 -18.97 -4.80
C PRO A 30 -2.44 -18.15 -4.57
N LEU A 31 -3.62 -18.79 -4.68
CA LEU A 31 -4.90 -18.14 -4.46
C LEU A 31 -5.07 -17.69 -3.00
N LEU A 32 -4.67 -18.54 -2.05
CA LEU A 32 -4.73 -18.22 -0.62
C LEU A 32 -3.79 -17.07 -0.25
N VAL A 33 -2.55 -17.08 -0.78
CA VAL A 33 -1.59 -15.98 -0.58
C VAL A 33 -2.14 -14.68 -1.16
N ASN A 34 -2.79 -14.72 -2.31
CA ASN A 34 -3.37 -13.53 -2.93
C ASN A 34 -4.49 -12.93 -2.09
N THR A 35 -5.44 -13.75 -1.65
CA THR A 35 -6.57 -13.34 -0.82
C THR A 35 -6.12 -12.75 0.52
N ARG A 36 -5.16 -13.41 1.19
CA ARG A 36 -4.61 -12.93 2.48
C ARG A 36 -4.00 -11.53 2.35
N ASN A 37 -3.25 -11.29 1.28
CA ASN A 37 -2.59 -10.01 1.06
C ASN A 37 -3.60 -8.89 0.78
N SER A 38 -4.59 -9.11 -0.10
CA SER A 38 -5.66 -8.14 -0.36
C SER A 38 -6.45 -7.80 0.90
N TYR A 39 -6.73 -8.79 1.75
CA TYR A 39 -7.41 -8.56 3.03
C TYR A 39 -6.54 -7.74 3.99
N THR A 40 -5.23 -8.03 4.06
CA THR A 40 -4.28 -7.28 4.89
C THR A 40 -4.17 -5.82 4.46
N THR A 41 -4.10 -5.55 3.15
CA THR A 41 -4.14 -4.19 2.58
C THR A 41 -5.41 -3.47 3.00
N LYS A 42 -6.58 -4.08 2.80
CA LYS A 42 -7.88 -3.47 3.17
C LYS A 42 -7.98 -3.13 4.65
N ILE A 43 -7.52 -4.02 5.53
CA ILE A 43 -7.50 -3.76 6.98
C ILE A 43 -6.59 -2.58 7.30
N PHE A 44 -5.39 -2.54 6.71
CA PHE A 44 -4.44 -1.47 6.96
C PHE A 44 -5.01 -0.11 6.56
N ILE A 45 -5.56 0.01 5.35
CA ILE A 45 -6.21 1.24 4.87
C ILE A 45 -7.35 1.66 5.79
N LYS A 46 -8.21 0.72 6.19
CA LYS A 46 -9.31 1.00 7.12
C LYS A 46 -8.79 1.54 8.46
N LYS A 47 -7.74 0.91 9.02
CA LYS A 47 -7.11 1.37 10.27
C LYS A 47 -6.47 2.75 10.12
N LEU A 48 -5.81 3.02 8.99
CA LEU A 48 -5.17 4.31 8.73
C LEU A 48 -6.21 5.42 8.55
N ASN A 49 -7.34 5.14 7.90
CA ASN A 49 -8.49 6.06 7.83
C ASN A 49 -9.08 6.34 9.22
N THR A 50 -9.28 5.30 10.04
CA THR A 50 -9.76 5.47 11.43
C THR A 50 -8.78 6.32 12.25
N LEU A 51 -7.46 6.13 12.05
CA LEU A 51 -6.44 6.96 12.70
C LEU A 51 -6.53 8.42 12.26
N LEU A 52 -6.58 8.68 10.95
CA LEU A 52 -6.67 10.05 10.43
C LEU A 52 -7.91 10.77 10.95
N ASN A 53 -9.07 10.13 10.90
CA ASN A 53 -10.31 10.72 11.40
C ASN A 53 -10.23 11.00 12.90
N HIS A 54 -9.65 10.08 13.68
CA HIS A 54 -9.44 10.32 15.11
C HIS A 54 -8.49 11.50 15.37
N VAL A 55 -7.38 11.57 14.64
CA VAL A 55 -6.38 12.63 14.79
C VAL A 55 -6.96 13.98 14.36
N GLN A 56 -7.74 14.02 13.28
CA GLN A 56 -8.47 15.21 12.83
C GLN A 56 -9.43 15.69 13.92
N ASN A 57 -10.28 14.82 14.45
CA ASN A 57 -11.21 15.17 15.53
C ASN A 57 -10.48 15.62 16.79
N SER A 58 -9.34 15.01 17.10
CA SER A 58 -8.50 15.39 18.25
C SER A 58 -7.81 16.73 18.04
N ALA A 59 -7.38 17.04 16.82
CA ALA A 59 -6.80 18.32 16.45
C ALA A 59 -7.82 19.46 16.64
N LEU A 60 -9.04 19.26 16.12
CA LEU A 60 -10.17 20.18 16.27
C LEU A 60 -10.56 20.38 17.73
N THR A 61 -10.70 19.28 18.49
CA THR A 61 -11.18 19.35 19.88
C THR A 61 -10.14 20.00 20.80
N LEU A 62 -8.86 19.63 20.63
CA LEU A 62 -7.79 20.04 21.55
C LEU A 62 -7.00 21.26 21.05
N HIS A 63 -7.29 21.76 19.85
CA HIS A 63 -6.58 22.86 19.19
C HIS A 63 -5.06 22.63 19.15
N LYS A 64 -4.65 21.39 18.83
CA LYS A 64 -3.24 20.97 18.78
C LYS A 64 -2.87 20.45 17.40
N THR A 65 -1.62 20.70 17.00
CA THR A 65 -1.04 20.10 15.80
C THR A 65 -0.63 18.65 16.10
N TYR A 66 -0.98 17.76 15.19
CA TYR A 66 -0.57 16.36 15.22
C TYR A 66 0.30 16.02 14.01
N ARG A 67 1.10 14.96 14.18
CA ARG A 67 1.97 14.41 13.15
C ARG A 67 1.82 12.90 13.13
N ILE A 68 1.53 12.35 11.96
CA ILE A 68 1.57 10.92 11.70
C ILE A 68 2.79 10.65 10.83
N THR A 69 3.69 9.78 11.29
CA THR A 69 4.87 9.37 10.54
C THR A 69 4.72 7.90 10.15
N LEU A 70 4.71 7.63 8.85
CA LEU A 70 4.73 6.30 8.27
C LEU A 70 6.18 5.94 8.00
N ASP A 71 6.78 5.11 8.85
CA ASP A 71 8.15 4.64 8.71
C ASP A 71 8.16 3.28 8.00
N PHE A 72 8.58 3.28 6.73
CA PHE A 72 8.66 2.08 5.90
C PHE A 72 9.93 1.27 6.13
N HIS A 73 10.94 1.84 6.80
CA HIS A 73 12.14 1.11 7.19
C HIS A 73 11.83 0.16 8.36
N ASP A 74 11.21 0.71 9.41
CA ASP A 74 10.83 -0.04 10.60
C ASP A 74 9.44 -0.68 10.52
N TYR A 75 8.68 -0.37 9.47
CA TYR A 75 7.28 -0.76 9.29
C TYR A 75 6.37 -0.31 10.45
N LYS A 76 6.56 0.92 10.93
CA LYS A 76 5.83 1.48 12.08
C LYS A 76 5.05 2.73 11.69
N VAL A 77 3.92 2.92 12.35
CA VAL A 77 3.18 4.18 12.30
C VAL A 77 3.34 4.88 13.65
N LEU A 78 3.92 6.07 13.64
CA LEU A 78 4.11 6.90 14.82
C LEU A 78 3.07 8.03 14.82
N LEU A 79 2.45 8.27 15.97
CA LEU A 79 1.57 9.41 16.19
C LEU A 79 2.20 10.32 17.25
N GLU A 80 2.34 11.59 16.91
CA GLU A 80 2.94 12.60 17.78
C GLU A 80 2.03 13.83 17.83
N ASN A 81 2.06 14.56 18.93
CA ASN A 81 1.45 15.88 19.03
C ASN A 81 2.50 16.94 19.36
N ARG A 82 2.21 18.19 19.01
CA ARG A 82 3.10 19.31 19.30
C ARG A 82 2.81 19.86 20.69
N ASN A 83 3.82 19.84 21.57
CA ASN A 83 3.78 20.43 22.90
C ASN A 83 4.91 21.45 23.04
N SER A 84 4.58 22.75 23.05
CA SER A 84 5.53 23.85 23.31
C SER A 84 6.84 23.79 22.50
N ASN A 85 6.76 23.35 21.23
CA ASN A 85 7.84 23.10 20.25
C ASN A 85 8.44 21.69 20.17
N ASN A 86 8.12 20.80 21.09
CA ASN A 86 8.58 19.41 21.01
C ASN A 86 7.48 18.49 20.48
N TRP A 87 7.87 17.48 19.71
CA TRP A 87 6.99 16.39 19.30
C TRP A 87 6.97 15.33 20.39
N VAL A 88 5.78 15.03 20.91
CA VAL A 88 5.57 14.04 21.98
C VAL A 88 4.74 12.90 21.45
N LYS A 89 5.22 11.67 21.62
CA LYS A 89 4.52 10.45 21.18
C LYS A 89 3.18 10.28 21.92
N VAL A 90 2.13 9.99 21.17
CA VAL A 90 0.78 9.72 21.68
C VAL A 90 0.62 8.21 21.86
N ILE A 91 0.82 7.72 23.07
CA ILE A 91 0.93 6.27 23.37
C ILE A 91 -0.44 5.56 23.40
N HIS A 92 -1.54 6.29 23.62
CA HIS A 92 -2.81 5.70 24.06
C HIS A 92 -3.78 5.29 22.94
N PHE A 93 -3.53 5.63 21.67
CA PHE A 93 -4.54 5.42 20.63
C PHE A 93 -4.68 3.95 20.20
N PHE A 94 -3.57 3.22 20.11
CA PHE A 94 -3.60 1.82 19.69
C PHE A 94 -3.25 0.89 20.85
N ARG A 95 -4.20 0.03 21.25
CA ARG A 95 -3.94 -1.08 22.21
C ARG A 95 -2.84 -2.04 21.75
N LYS A 96 -2.51 -2.04 20.46
CA LYS A 96 -1.51 -2.91 19.82
C LYS A 96 -0.78 -2.10 18.75
N ASP A 97 0.54 -2.23 18.65
CA ASP A 97 1.37 -1.57 17.66
C ASP A 97 0.70 -1.50 16.27
N PHE A 98 0.47 -0.28 15.78
CA PHE A 98 0.01 -0.08 14.42
C PHE A 98 1.20 -0.16 13.47
N LYS A 99 1.33 -1.33 12.83
CA LYS A 99 2.45 -1.64 11.92
C LYS A 99 2.00 -1.56 10.47
N ILE A 100 2.91 -1.08 9.62
CA ILE A 100 2.76 -1.12 8.17
C ILE A 100 2.96 -2.56 7.71
N PRO A 101 2.05 -3.15 6.94
CA PRO A 101 2.25 -4.50 6.43
C PRO A 101 3.48 -4.56 5.51
N ARG A 102 4.30 -5.61 5.66
CA ARG A 102 5.51 -5.83 4.83
C ARG A 102 5.24 -6.03 3.33
N ILE A 103 3.97 -6.17 2.95
CA ILE A 103 3.54 -6.25 1.55
C ILE A 103 3.52 -4.87 0.87
N PHE A 104 3.62 -3.78 1.63
CA PHE A 104 3.81 -2.44 1.09
C PHE A 104 5.31 -2.16 0.99
N LEU A 105 5.76 -1.98 -0.25
CA LEU A 105 7.10 -1.51 -0.57
C LEU A 105 6.99 -0.11 -1.16
N LEU A 106 8.02 0.69 -1.02
CA LEU A 106 8.07 1.99 -1.70
C LEU A 106 8.45 1.77 -3.16
N ASN A 107 7.86 2.56 -4.06
CA ASN A 107 8.33 2.58 -5.44
C ASN A 107 9.61 3.43 -5.52
N GLU A 108 10.76 2.76 -5.47
CA GLU A 108 12.10 3.36 -5.51
C GLU A 108 12.34 4.19 -6.78
N GLU A 109 11.63 3.93 -7.88
CA GLU A 109 11.76 4.73 -9.12
C GLU A 109 11.15 6.12 -8.99
N LYS A 110 10.22 6.31 -8.06
CA LYS A 110 9.45 7.56 -7.89
C LYS A 110 9.82 8.33 -6.62
N ILE A 111 10.59 7.74 -5.72
CA ILE A 111 10.95 8.31 -4.42
C ILE A 111 12.46 8.41 -4.34
N ASP A 112 12.98 9.54 -3.87
CA ASP A 112 14.39 9.63 -3.48
C ASP A 112 14.65 8.64 -2.35
N LEU A 113 15.52 7.66 -2.58
CA LEU A 113 15.86 6.54 -1.68
C LEU A 113 16.24 6.96 -0.25
N ARG A 114 16.49 8.25 -0.02
CA ARG A 114 16.77 8.84 1.29
C ARG A 114 15.52 9.03 2.15
N GLU A 115 14.33 9.07 1.57
CA GLU A 115 13.06 9.29 2.27
C GLU A 115 12.32 7.96 2.51
N THR A 116 12.65 7.28 3.61
CA THR A 116 11.93 6.07 4.05
C THR A 116 10.74 6.37 4.96
N TYR A 117 10.47 7.65 5.22
CA TYR A 117 9.41 8.10 6.11
C TYR A 117 8.50 9.11 5.43
N PHE A 118 7.21 8.99 5.66
CA PHE A 118 6.20 9.91 5.14
C PHE A 118 5.47 10.58 6.29
N ILE A 119 5.40 11.90 6.25
CA ILE A 119 4.87 12.71 7.34
C ILE A 119 3.56 13.34 6.90
N ILE A 120 2.49 13.04 7.63
CA ILE A 120 1.19 13.69 7.48
C ILE A 120 1.04 14.62 8.69
N ASN A 121 1.09 15.92 8.45
CA ASN A 121 0.79 16.90 9.49
C ASN A 121 -0.71 17.20 9.48
N VAL A 122 -1.28 17.33 10.68
CA VAL A 122 -2.68 17.72 10.89
C VAL A 122 -2.69 19.00 11.71
N SER A 123 -3.16 20.09 11.13
CA SER A 123 -3.23 21.40 11.79
C SER A 123 -4.39 21.47 12.79
N PRO A 124 -4.38 22.46 13.72
CA PRO A 124 -5.42 22.60 14.75
C PRO A 124 -6.84 22.78 14.22
N ASP A 125 -6.98 23.24 12.99
CA ASP A 125 -8.24 23.37 12.23
C ASP A 125 -8.69 22.03 11.60
N GLY A 126 -8.00 20.92 11.87
CA GLY A 126 -8.34 19.60 11.37
C GLY A 126 -7.98 19.37 9.89
N ILE A 127 -7.24 20.29 9.26
CA ILE A 127 -6.77 20.09 7.89
C ILE A 127 -5.50 19.25 7.91
N TYR A 128 -5.40 18.25 7.04
CA TYR A 128 -4.18 17.46 6.87
C TYR A 128 -3.49 17.77 5.55
N THR A 129 -2.17 17.64 5.54
CA THR A 129 -1.35 17.83 4.33
C THR A 129 -1.69 16.74 3.31
N PRO A 130 -2.10 17.09 2.08
CA PRO A 130 -2.33 16.09 1.04
C PRO A 130 -0.99 15.41 0.71
N ILE A 131 -1.02 14.09 0.63
CA ILE A 131 0.17 13.29 0.28
C ILE A 131 -0.22 12.19 -0.68
N THR A 132 0.60 12.01 -1.72
CA THR A 132 0.51 10.88 -2.64
C THR A 132 1.72 10.03 -2.41
N LEU A 133 1.48 8.81 -1.95
CA LEU A 133 2.53 7.86 -1.62
C LEU A 133 2.55 6.74 -2.66
N PRO A 134 3.57 6.68 -3.53
CA PRO A 134 3.68 5.61 -4.51
C PRO A 134 4.16 4.34 -3.80
N LEU A 135 3.31 3.32 -3.82
CA LEU A 135 3.49 2.03 -3.18
C LEU A 135 3.56 0.93 -4.23
N LEU A 136 4.45 -0.02 -4.03
CA LEU A 136 4.44 -1.31 -4.70
C LEU A 136 3.76 -2.32 -3.79
N ILE A 137 2.64 -2.87 -4.24
CA ILE A 137 1.97 -3.99 -3.59
C ILE A 137 2.17 -5.20 -4.49
N LYS A 138 3.08 -6.10 -4.10
CA LYS A 138 3.53 -7.23 -4.95
C LYS A 138 4.07 -6.80 -6.32
N ASN A 139 4.92 -5.78 -6.34
CA ASN A 139 5.49 -5.21 -7.57
C ASN A 139 4.44 -4.59 -8.52
N ILE A 140 3.20 -4.39 -8.05
CA ILE A 140 2.18 -3.65 -8.79
C ILE A 140 2.14 -2.23 -8.22
N PRO A 141 2.34 -1.19 -9.04
CA PRO A 141 2.28 0.19 -8.59
C PRO A 141 0.87 0.61 -8.21
N HIS A 142 0.77 1.25 -7.06
CA HIS A 142 -0.43 1.83 -6.49
C HIS A 142 -0.06 3.18 -5.89
N ASP A 143 -0.96 4.15 -6.00
CA ASP A 143 -0.81 5.43 -5.31
C ASP A 143 -1.76 5.44 -4.11
N LEU A 144 -1.18 5.58 -2.92
CA LEU A 144 -1.93 5.86 -1.70
C LEU A 144 -2.12 7.37 -1.62
N ILE A 145 -3.32 7.82 -1.95
CA ILE A 145 -3.68 9.24 -1.98
C ILE A 145 -4.40 9.58 -0.69
N VAL A 146 -3.87 10.56 0.04
CA VAL A 146 -4.50 11.18 1.21
C VAL A 146 -5.15 12.48 0.78
N ASP A 147 -6.49 12.54 0.72
CA ASP A 147 -7.28 13.67 0.24
C ASP A 147 -8.11 14.30 1.37
N PRO A 148 -7.83 15.56 1.78
CA PRO A 148 -8.53 16.31 2.83
C PRO A 148 -10.04 16.40 2.70
N LYS A 149 -10.56 16.26 1.49
CA LYS A 149 -11.95 16.60 1.18
C LYS A 149 -12.89 15.40 1.13
N LYS A 150 -12.37 14.17 1.25
CA LYS A 150 -13.16 12.93 1.15
C LYS A 150 -13.50 12.37 2.52
N GLU A 151 -14.70 11.77 2.65
CA GLU A 151 -15.13 11.07 3.87
C GLU A 151 -14.23 9.88 4.23
N SER A 152 -13.65 9.24 3.21
CA SER A 152 -12.54 8.30 3.36
C SER A 152 -11.27 9.00 2.91
N PRO A 153 -10.45 9.49 3.86
CA PRO A 153 -9.34 10.38 3.54
C PRO A 153 -8.26 9.66 2.72
N ILE A 154 -8.23 8.33 2.75
CA ILE A 154 -7.28 7.52 1.99
C ILE A 154 -8.00 6.69 0.94
N THR A 155 -7.54 6.85 -0.29
CA THR A 155 -7.88 5.98 -1.42
C THR A 155 -6.61 5.36 -1.99
N LEU A 156 -6.63 4.06 -2.23
CA LEU A 156 -5.64 3.39 -3.09
C LEU A 156 -6.12 3.50 -4.52
N SER A 157 -5.42 4.28 -5.34
CA SER A 157 -5.60 4.27 -6.78
C SER A 157 -4.62 3.28 -7.37
N LYS A 158 -5.10 2.30 -8.15
CA LYS A 158 -4.20 1.50 -8.98
C LYS A 158 -3.69 2.42 -10.07
N GLU A 159 -2.37 2.53 -10.23
CA GLU A 159 -1.84 3.25 -11.36
C GLU A 159 -2.28 2.50 -12.62
N ILE A 160 -3.15 3.13 -13.41
CA ILE A 160 -3.47 2.66 -14.75
C ILE A 160 -2.22 3.02 -15.54
N LEU A 161 -1.25 2.09 -15.60
CA LEU A 161 -0.19 2.17 -16.60
C LEU A 161 -0.90 2.45 -17.93
N PRO A 162 -0.55 3.51 -18.67
CA PRO A 162 -1.19 3.81 -19.93
C PRO A 162 -1.07 2.56 -20.80
N THR A 163 -2.20 1.88 -21.06
CA THR A 163 -2.23 0.60 -21.80
C THR A 163 -2.03 0.81 -23.30
N HIS A 164 -1.37 1.91 -23.69
CA HIS A 164 -1.17 2.27 -25.08
C HIS A 164 0.11 3.09 -25.25
N TYR A 165 1.22 2.35 -25.46
CA TYR A 165 2.41 2.84 -26.16
C TYR A 165 2.48 2.23 -27.57
N ASP A 166 1.33 1.85 -28.14
CA ASP A 166 1.24 1.53 -29.55
C ASP A 166 0.99 2.85 -30.30
N ASN A 167 1.95 3.29 -31.11
CA ASN A 167 1.96 4.53 -31.91
C ASN A 167 2.54 5.79 -31.25
N PHE A 168 3.72 5.68 -30.62
CA PHE A 168 4.62 6.83 -30.62
C PHE A 168 5.30 6.89 -31.99
N ASP A 169 4.67 7.55 -32.96
CA ASP A 169 5.36 7.98 -34.17
C ASP A 169 6.42 9.00 -33.72
N PRO A 170 7.73 8.73 -33.86
CA PRO A 170 8.74 9.72 -33.53
C PRO A 170 8.51 10.95 -34.43
N PRO A 171 8.57 12.18 -33.90
CA PRO A 171 8.42 13.37 -34.71
C PRO A 171 9.50 13.36 -35.81
N LYS A 172 9.07 13.26 -37.08
CA LYS A 172 9.94 13.23 -38.28
C LYS A 172 10.71 14.54 -38.53
N ASN A 173 10.69 15.50 -37.61
CA ASN A 173 11.22 16.85 -37.83
C ASN A 173 12.45 17.17 -36.97
N PHE A 174 13.47 16.32 -37.00
CA PHE A 174 14.80 16.65 -36.43
C PHE A 174 15.92 16.81 -37.46
N LEU A 175 15.63 16.70 -38.76
CA LEU A 175 16.55 17.14 -39.81
C LEU A 175 16.06 18.48 -40.34
N ASN A 176 16.57 19.57 -39.76
CA ASN A 176 16.89 20.85 -40.42
C ASN A 176 17.32 21.86 -39.36
N SER A 177 18.53 21.68 -38.81
CA SER A 177 19.24 22.79 -38.16
C SER A 177 20.02 23.53 -39.24
N PRO A 178 19.78 24.83 -39.48
CA PRO A 178 20.57 25.61 -40.43
C PRO A 178 21.98 25.84 -39.87
N THR A 179 22.96 25.40 -40.65
CA THR A 179 24.39 25.70 -40.51
C THR A 179 24.57 27.21 -40.44
N LYS A 180 25.02 27.74 -39.30
CA LYS A 180 25.45 29.14 -39.19
C LYS A 180 26.81 29.26 -39.88
N GLU A 181 26.88 30.09 -40.92
CA GLU A 181 28.15 30.53 -41.50
C GLU A 181 28.95 31.40 -40.51
N PRO A 182 30.28 31.32 -40.53
CA PRO A 182 31.14 32.20 -39.74
C PRO A 182 31.28 33.56 -40.42
N VAL A 183 30.94 34.63 -39.70
CA VAL A 183 31.25 36.01 -40.10
C VAL A 183 32.72 36.29 -39.77
N LYS A 184 33.44 36.79 -40.78
CA LYS A 184 34.84 37.26 -40.73
C LYS A 184 35.00 38.53 -39.91
#